data_AF-A0A2I5IIL1-F1
#
_entry.id   AF-A0A2I5IIL1-F1
#
_cell.length_a   1.000
_cell.length_b   1.000
_cell.length_c   1.000
_cell.angle_alpha   90.00
_cell.angle_beta   90.00
_cell.angle_gamma   90.00
#
_symmetry.space_group_name_H-M   'P 1'
#
loop_
_entity.id
_entity.type
_entity.pdbx_description
1 polymer ?
#
loop_
_entity_poly.entity_id
_entity_poly.type
_entity_poly.pdbx_seq_one_letter_code
_entity_poly.pdbx_strand_id
1 'polypeptide(L)'
;MERESQPARTGLTQALALNNDIWRASFYRFCQLLELENPDGPKLGTTSHPGDDPVRFRPWPGMGFPVSTLKAVEIDEDRPTLPPTIRTTFLGMYGVDSPLPTSWLDDIAQRREGHEALTSFLDIFSHRITTQYYRIWRKYAYPATFEEGGRDATSQCLLGLVGLGIPGTAEQVATPVSRFLALLGAMRLPTRNAEGIRALVSLLAPDTRALITEPDPVKVHIDNRSGLGAGNRIRLSQRATLGKTAGEACSRLLMTLETADPDEAEGWLPTDNRSRIYRLS
;
A
#
# COMPACT_ATOMS: atom_id res chain seq x y z
N MET A 1 -41.06 8.51 -15.83
CA MET A 1 -40.12 9.62 -16.10
C MET A 1 -38.87 9.30 -15.31
N GLU A 2 -38.04 8.43 -15.89
CA GLU A 2 -36.78 7.97 -15.28
C GLU A 2 -35.84 9.17 -15.17
N ARG A 3 -35.32 9.41 -13.97
CA ARG A 3 -34.17 10.30 -13.79
C ARG A 3 -32.98 9.59 -14.44
N GLU A 4 -32.54 10.08 -15.59
CA GLU A 4 -31.23 9.73 -16.14
C GLU A 4 -30.17 9.98 -15.06
N SER A 5 -29.42 8.94 -14.73
CA SER A 5 -28.30 9.00 -13.79
C SER A 5 -27.30 10.03 -14.32
N GLN A 6 -27.24 11.21 -13.67
CA GLN A 6 -26.10 12.11 -13.82
C GLN A 6 -24.82 11.30 -13.55
N PRO A 7 -23.82 11.34 -14.45
CA PRO A 7 -22.59 10.60 -14.22
C PRO A 7 -21.95 11.11 -12.93
N ALA A 8 -21.63 10.20 -12.00
CA ALA A 8 -20.92 10.49 -10.75
C ALA A 8 -19.56 11.21 -10.94
N ARG A 9 -19.10 11.34 -12.19
CA ARG A 9 -17.86 11.98 -12.65
C ARG A 9 -17.73 13.48 -12.30
N THR A 10 -18.82 14.11 -11.88
CA THR A 10 -18.93 15.57 -11.81
C THR A 10 -18.89 16.13 -10.38
N GLY A 11 -18.99 15.31 -9.33
CA GLY A 11 -19.16 15.78 -7.94
C GLY A 11 -18.04 16.70 -7.42
N LEU A 12 -16.81 16.20 -7.31
CA LEU A 12 -15.68 16.97 -6.79
C LEU A 12 -15.19 18.03 -7.76
N THR A 13 -15.20 17.76 -9.06
CA THR A 13 -14.81 18.77 -10.07
C THR A 13 -15.77 19.94 -10.09
N GLN A 14 -17.08 19.69 -9.95
CA GLN A 14 -18.10 20.73 -9.85
C GLN A 14 -18.05 21.45 -8.50
N ALA A 15 -17.83 20.74 -7.38
CA ALA A 15 -17.66 21.37 -6.07
C ALA A 15 -16.41 22.29 -6.02
N LEU A 16 -15.29 21.86 -6.62
CA LEU A 16 -14.09 22.69 -6.71
C LEU A 16 -14.22 23.84 -7.71
N ALA A 17 -14.98 23.65 -8.79
CA ALA A 17 -15.32 24.72 -9.72
C ALA A 17 -16.23 25.78 -9.06
N LEU A 18 -17.24 25.34 -8.31
CA LEU A 18 -18.19 26.21 -7.59
C LEU A 18 -17.51 27.02 -6.48
N ASN A 19 -16.58 26.41 -5.74
CA ASN A 19 -15.89 27.06 -4.62
C ASN A 19 -14.62 27.84 -5.04
N ASN A 20 -14.18 27.71 -6.29
CA ASN A 20 -13.01 28.40 -6.87
C ASN A 20 -11.69 28.24 -6.08
N ASP A 21 -11.58 27.18 -5.29
CA ASP A 21 -10.47 26.94 -4.35
C ASP A 21 -9.42 25.93 -4.89
N ILE A 22 -9.53 25.53 -6.16
CA ILE A 22 -8.65 24.51 -6.76
C ILE A 22 -7.16 24.87 -6.69
N TRP A 23 -6.82 26.16 -6.67
CA TRP A 23 -5.45 26.63 -6.57
C TRP A 23 -4.76 26.26 -5.25
N ARG A 24 -5.52 25.91 -4.20
CA ARG A 24 -4.97 25.41 -2.94
C ARG A 24 -4.68 23.91 -2.98
N ALA A 25 -5.21 23.19 -3.95
CA ALA A 25 -5.09 21.75 -4.02
C ALA A 25 -3.74 21.34 -4.62
N SER A 26 -3.11 20.33 -4.00
CA SER A 26 -1.96 19.65 -4.58
C SER A 26 -2.40 18.79 -5.77
N PHE A 27 -1.68 18.88 -6.89
CA PHE A 27 -1.95 18.09 -8.09
C PHE A 27 -2.06 16.58 -7.81
N TYR A 28 -1.13 16.02 -7.03
CA TYR A 28 -1.14 14.59 -6.71
C TYR A 28 -2.38 14.19 -5.91
N ARG A 29 -2.72 14.99 -4.88
CA ARG A 29 -3.88 14.72 -4.04
C ARG A 29 -5.18 14.86 -4.84
N PHE A 30 -5.27 15.85 -5.71
CA PHE A 30 -6.41 16.02 -6.61
C PHE A 30 -6.60 14.78 -7.51
N CYS A 31 -5.54 14.30 -8.18
CA CYS A 31 -5.61 13.10 -9.00
C CYS A 31 -5.98 11.85 -8.20
N GLN A 32 -5.48 11.69 -6.97
CA GLN A 32 -5.90 10.60 -6.09
C GLN A 32 -7.38 10.66 -5.74
N LEU A 33 -7.91 11.85 -5.44
CA LEU A 33 -9.32 12.01 -5.10
C LEU A 33 -10.21 11.69 -6.31
N LEU A 34 -9.79 12.06 -7.52
CA LEU A 34 -10.48 11.66 -8.75
C LEU A 34 -10.52 10.13 -8.93
N GLU A 35 -9.41 9.44 -8.63
CA GLU A 35 -9.37 7.97 -8.68
C GLU A 35 -10.25 7.33 -7.60
N LEU A 36 -10.39 7.97 -6.43
CA LEU A 36 -11.23 7.48 -5.33
C LEU A 36 -12.73 7.69 -5.59
N GLU A 37 -13.11 8.75 -6.32
CA GLU A 37 -14.50 8.97 -6.72
C GLU A 37 -15.01 7.92 -7.72
N ASN A 38 -14.12 7.34 -8.52
CA ASN A 38 -14.46 6.35 -9.53
C ASN A 38 -13.54 5.12 -9.44
N PRO A 39 -13.71 4.27 -8.41
CA PRO A 39 -12.83 3.14 -8.16
C PRO A 39 -12.89 2.06 -9.25
N ASP A 40 -14.05 1.92 -9.92
CA ASP A 40 -14.27 0.93 -10.98
C ASP A 40 -13.79 1.43 -12.36
N GLY A 41 -13.44 2.71 -12.47
CA GLY A 41 -12.96 3.34 -13.70
C GLY A 41 -11.49 3.05 -14.00
N PRO A 42 -11.04 3.22 -15.26
CA PRO A 42 -9.63 3.20 -15.56
C PRO A 42 -8.88 4.31 -14.80
N LYS A 43 -7.73 3.96 -14.24
CA LYS A 43 -6.85 4.91 -13.55
C LYS A 43 -6.27 5.93 -14.55
N LEU A 44 -5.96 7.14 -14.10
CA LEU A 44 -5.55 8.25 -14.97
C LEU A 44 -4.37 7.88 -15.88
N GLY A 45 -4.53 8.08 -17.18
CA GLY A 45 -3.49 7.84 -18.18
C GLY A 45 -3.13 6.37 -18.42
N THR A 46 -3.93 5.41 -17.93
CA THR A 46 -3.69 3.98 -18.19
C THR A 46 -4.13 3.54 -19.58
N THR A 47 -5.14 4.18 -20.16
CA THR A 47 -5.68 3.82 -21.48
C THR A 47 -5.04 4.59 -22.62
N SER A 48 -5.13 4.02 -23.82
CA SER A 48 -4.63 4.61 -25.07
C SER A 48 -5.54 5.68 -25.67
N HIS A 49 -6.75 5.87 -25.14
CA HIS A 49 -7.67 6.94 -25.54
C HIS A 49 -7.76 8.00 -24.44
N PRO A 50 -7.45 9.29 -24.73
CA PRO A 50 -7.66 10.35 -23.75
C PRO A 50 -9.11 10.35 -23.27
N GLY A 51 -10.05 10.06 -24.18
CA GLY A 51 -11.50 9.95 -23.94
C GLY A 51 -11.91 9.34 -22.60
N ASP A 52 -11.18 8.32 -22.15
CA ASP A 52 -11.52 7.54 -20.96
C ASP A 52 -11.16 8.24 -19.64
N ASP A 53 -10.23 9.20 -19.67
CA ASP A 53 -9.83 9.95 -18.49
C ASP A 53 -10.98 10.89 -18.03
N PRO A 54 -11.32 10.93 -16.73
CA PRO A 54 -12.45 11.71 -16.21
C PRO A 54 -12.28 13.23 -16.36
N VAL A 55 -11.05 13.71 -16.56
CA VAL A 55 -10.72 15.13 -16.68
C VAL A 55 -9.69 15.37 -17.79
N ARG A 56 -9.68 16.58 -18.35
CA ARG A 56 -8.69 17.04 -19.34
C ARG A 56 -7.70 18.00 -18.70
N PHE A 57 -6.47 17.56 -18.52
CA PHE A 57 -5.37 18.46 -18.15
C PHE A 57 -4.92 19.28 -19.36
N ARG A 58 -4.97 20.61 -19.24
CA ARG A 58 -4.47 21.55 -20.24
C ARG A 58 -3.58 22.60 -19.57
N PRO A 59 -2.46 23.02 -20.18
CA PRO A 59 -1.67 24.10 -19.63
C PRO A 59 -2.44 25.43 -19.53
N TRP A 60 -2.03 26.26 -18.59
CA TRP A 60 -2.49 27.64 -18.47
C TRP A 60 -1.74 28.52 -19.49
N PRO A 61 -2.44 29.24 -20.38
CA PRO A 61 -1.80 30.04 -21.43
C PRO A 61 -1.15 31.34 -20.92
N GLY A 62 -1.42 31.75 -19.68
CA GLY A 62 -0.88 33.00 -19.15
C GLY A 62 0.61 32.92 -18.81
N MET A 63 1.32 34.02 -19.05
CA MET A 63 2.77 34.17 -18.83
C MET A 63 3.13 34.66 -17.41
N GLY A 64 2.17 34.66 -16.49
CA GLY A 64 2.41 35.06 -15.10
C GLY A 64 3.06 33.93 -14.29
N PHE A 65 3.95 34.27 -13.36
CA PHE A 65 4.57 33.30 -12.47
C PHE A 65 3.51 32.49 -11.70
N PRO A 66 3.63 31.15 -11.67
CA PRO A 66 2.62 30.31 -11.07
C PRO A 66 2.72 30.33 -9.55
N VAL A 67 1.57 30.47 -8.89
CA VAL A 67 1.46 30.42 -7.41
C VAL A 67 1.05 29.04 -6.90
N SER A 68 0.58 28.17 -7.80
CA SER A 68 0.01 26.86 -7.52
C SER A 68 0.09 25.97 -8.75
N THR A 69 0.14 24.64 -8.57
CA THR A 69 0.20 23.68 -9.69
C THR A 69 -1.08 23.62 -10.52
N LEU A 70 -2.22 23.87 -9.87
CA LEU A 70 -3.54 23.91 -10.48
C LEU A 70 -4.04 25.36 -10.45
N LYS A 71 -4.63 25.84 -11.55
CA LYS A 71 -5.07 27.23 -11.68
C LYS A 71 -6.58 27.39 -11.68
N ALA A 72 -7.27 26.59 -12.49
CA ALA A 72 -8.71 26.73 -12.72
C ALA A 72 -9.34 25.40 -13.16
N VAL A 73 -10.65 25.28 -12.95
CA VAL A 73 -11.51 24.27 -13.55
C VAL A 73 -12.41 24.98 -14.56
N GLU A 74 -12.43 24.49 -15.79
CA GLU A 74 -13.30 24.98 -16.86
C GLU A 74 -14.28 23.87 -17.21
N ILE A 75 -15.58 24.15 -17.08
CA ILE A 75 -16.67 23.26 -17.45
C ILE A 75 -17.38 23.90 -18.64
N ASP A 76 -17.59 23.13 -19.70
CA ASP A 76 -18.32 23.58 -20.88
C ASP A 76 -19.83 23.44 -20.61
N GLU A 77 -20.52 24.56 -20.37
CA GLU A 77 -21.96 24.58 -20.08
C GLU A 77 -22.80 24.13 -21.29
N ASP A 78 -22.31 24.38 -22.52
CA ASP A 78 -22.99 23.99 -23.75
C ASP A 78 -22.81 22.49 -24.05
N ARG A 79 -21.77 21.87 -23.47
CA ARG A 79 -21.44 20.44 -23.65
C ARG A 79 -21.11 19.77 -22.32
N PRO A 80 -22.12 19.58 -21.44
CA PRO A 80 -21.91 19.01 -20.10
C PRO A 80 -21.47 17.54 -20.12
N THR A 81 -21.57 16.86 -21.26
CA THR A 81 -21.11 15.49 -21.46
C THR A 81 -19.59 15.41 -21.67
N LEU A 82 -18.92 16.52 -21.99
CA LEU A 82 -17.47 16.55 -22.12
C LEU A 82 -16.79 16.57 -20.75
N PRO A 83 -15.64 15.89 -20.60
CA PRO A 83 -14.89 15.92 -19.36
C PRO A 83 -14.42 17.35 -19.04
N PRO A 84 -14.50 17.78 -17.76
CA PRO A 84 -14.07 19.11 -17.36
C PRO A 84 -12.57 19.29 -17.58
N THR A 85 -12.19 20.53 -17.84
CA THR A 85 -10.82 20.91 -18.12
C THR A 85 -10.15 21.47 -16.87
N ILE A 86 -8.99 20.93 -16.54
CA ILE A 86 -8.17 21.36 -15.41
C ILE A 86 -6.95 22.09 -15.95
N ARG A 87 -6.84 23.37 -15.62
CA ARG A 87 -5.70 24.21 -16.01
C ARG A 87 -4.52 23.97 -15.10
N THR A 88 -3.45 23.41 -15.64
CA THR A 88 -2.17 23.20 -14.94
C THR A 88 -1.19 24.31 -15.30
N THR A 89 -0.33 24.68 -14.36
CA THR A 89 0.68 25.73 -14.62
C THR A 89 2.08 25.19 -14.84
N PHE A 90 2.23 23.88 -14.89
CA PHE A 90 3.52 23.18 -14.97
C PHE A 90 3.43 22.10 -16.05
N LEU A 91 4.60 21.63 -16.54
CA LEU A 91 4.69 20.54 -17.52
C LEU A 91 3.89 20.77 -18.81
N GLY A 92 3.69 22.04 -19.19
CA GLY A 92 2.95 22.44 -20.37
C GLY A 92 3.81 22.65 -21.60
N MET A 93 3.26 22.35 -22.79
CA MET A 93 3.88 22.73 -24.07
C MET A 93 3.68 24.20 -24.43
N TYR A 94 2.93 24.95 -23.63
CA TYR A 94 2.82 26.40 -23.71
C TYR A 94 2.61 26.97 -22.30
N GLY A 95 2.75 28.28 -22.15
CA GLY A 95 2.84 28.96 -20.87
C GLY A 95 4.29 29.13 -20.39
N VAL A 96 4.45 29.52 -19.13
CA VAL A 96 5.72 29.97 -18.54
C VAL A 96 6.86 28.93 -18.58
N ASP A 97 6.53 27.64 -18.44
CA ASP A 97 7.53 26.56 -18.34
C ASP A 97 7.75 25.83 -19.67
N SER A 98 7.25 26.38 -20.78
CA SER A 98 7.30 25.68 -22.07
C SER A 98 8.71 25.68 -22.70
N PRO A 99 9.16 24.55 -23.26
CA PRO A 99 10.40 24.49 -24.04
C PRO A 99 10.24 24.96 -25.49
N LEU A 100 9.02 25.33 -25.92
CA LEU A 100 8.76 25.75 -27.30
C LEU A 100 9.29 27.17 -27.59
N PRO A 101 9.54 27.50 -28.87
CA PRO A 101 9.97 28.84 -29.25
C PRO A 101 9.03 29.93 -28.77
N THR A 102 9.59 31.05 -28.30
CA THR A 102 8.83 32.18 -27.72
C THR A 102 7.77 32.74 -28.66
N SER A 103 8.00 32.71 -29.98
CA SER A 103 7.00 33.17 -30.96
C SER A 103 5.67 32.41 -30.86
N TRP A 104 5.71 31.10 -30.64
CA TRP A 104 4.51 30.28 -30.48
C TRP A 104 3.81 30.59 -29.16
N LEU A 105 4.59 30.84 -28.10
CA LEU A 105 4.07 31.21 -26.79
C LEU A 105 3.39 32.58 -26.83
N ASP A 106 3.99 33.55 -27.50
CA ASP A 106 3.44 34.90 -27.66
C ASP A 106 2.15 34.88 -28.47
N ASP A 107 2.09 34.11 -29.56
CA ASP A 107 0.88 33.96 -30.36
C ASP A 107 -0.28 33.37 -29.54
N ILE A 108 0.00 32.38 -28.69
CA ILE A 108 -0.97 31.77 -27.77
C ILE A 108 -1.38 32.76 -26.67
N ALA A 109 -0.42 33.43 -26.03
CA ALA A 109 -0.67 34.35 -24.92
C ALA A 109 -1.43 35.60 -25.37
N GLN A 110 -1.13 36.12 -26.57
CA GLN A 110 -1.81 37.27 -27.18
C GLN A 110 -3.08 36.88 -27.94
N ARG A 111 -3.43 35.60 -28.00
CA ARG A 111 -4.61 35.07 -28.71
C ARG A 111 -4.68 35.52 -30.17
N ARG A 112 -3.55 35.47 -30.87
CA ARG A 112 -3.49 35.81 -32.31
C ARG A 112 -4.28 34.80 -33.14
N GLU A 113 -4.61 35.16 -34.38
CA GLU A 113 -5.36 34.29 -35.27
C GLU A 113 -4.67 32.92 -35.42
N GLY A 114 -5.45 31.84 -35.31
CA GLY A 114 -4.94 30.46 -35.34
C GLY A 114 -4.48 29.88 -34.00
N HIS A 115 -4.42 30.67 -32.93
CA HIS A 115 -3.98 30.18 -31.61
C HIS A 115 -4.84 29.02 -31.07
N GLU A 116 -6.16 29.00 -31.33
CA GLU A 116 -7.06 27.96 -30.85
C GLU A 116 -6.71 26.58 -31.42
N ALA A 117 -6.40 26.52 -32.72
CA ALA A 117 -6.02 25.29 -33.40
C ALA A 117 -4.65 24.80 -32.91
N LEU A 118 -3.69 25.71 -32.76
CA LEU A 118 -2.36 25.41 -32.22
C LEU A 118 -2.46 24.88 -30.78
N THR A 119 -3.21 25.58 -29.92
CA THR A 119 -3.41 25.18 -28.52
C THR A 119 -4.08 23.81 -28.43
N SER A 120 -5.13 23.58 -29.21
CA SER A 120 -5.84 22.30 -29.25
C SER A 120 -4.95 21.14 -29.69
N PHE A 121 -4.03 21.37 -30.63
CA PHE A 121 -3.05 20.38 -31.04
C PHE A 121 -2.03 20.08 -29.92
N LEU A 122 -1.47 21.12 -29.29
CA LEU A 122 -0.51 20.99 -28.20
C LEU A 122 -1.12 20.36 -26.93
N ASP A 123 -2.41 20.55 -26.71
CA ASP A 123 -3.13 19.97 -25.56
C ASP A 123 -3.15 18.44 -25.59
N ILE A 124 -3.18 17.82 -26.77
CA ILE A 124 -3.17 16.35 -26.92
C ILE A 124 -1.92 15.78 -26.24
N PHE A 125 -0.76 16.39 -26.49
CA PHE A 125 0.51 15.98 -25.92
C PHE A 125 0.63 16.39 -24.46
N SER A 126 0.25 17.63 -24.12
CA SER A 126 0.34 18.15 -22.75
C SER A 126 -0.49 17.31 -21.77
N HIS A 127 -1.69 16.90 -22.17
CA HIS A 127 -2.54 16.02 -21.38
C HIS A 127 -1.90 14.64 -21.15
N ARG A 128 -1.32 14.05 -22.21
CA ARG A 128 -0.63 12.76 -22.12
C ARG A 128 0.61 12.83 -21.24
N ILE A 129 1.43 13.86 -21.38
CA ILE A 129 2.62 14.07 -20.54
C ILE A 129 2.21 14.21 -19.06
N THR A 130 1.20 15.02 -18.76
CA THR A 130 0.73 15.27 -17.39
C THR A 130 0.18 14.00 -16.74
N THR A 131 -0.61 13.21 -17.47
CA THR A 131 -1.16 11.95 -16.95
C THR A 131 -0.06 10.90 -16.74
N GLN A 132 0.91 10.77 -17.65
CA GLN A 132 2.05 9.87 -17.43
C GLN A 132 2.93 10.32 -16.27
N TYR A 133 3.13 11.63 -16.09
CA TYR A 133 3.85 12.17 -14.94
C TYR A 133 3.21 11.76 -13.61
N TYR A 134 1.87 11.87 -13.50
CA TYR A 134 1.13 11.37 -12.34
C TYR A 134 1.32 9.86 -12.13
N ARG A 135 1.26 9.06 -13.20
CA ARG A 135 1.47 7.60 -13.11
C ARG A 135 2.86 7.23 -12.61
N ILE A 136 3.89 7.96 -13.04
CA ILE A 136 5.26 7.77 -12.56
C ILE A 136 5.32 8.04 -11.06
N TRP A 137 4.80 9.18 -10.60
CA TRP A 137 4.77 9.49 -9.17
C TRP A 137 4.03 8.40 -8.38
N ARG A 138 2.83 8.00 -8.85
CA ARG A 138 2.01 6.95 -8.23
C ARG A 138 2.77 5.64 -8.11
N LYS A 139 3.52 5.23 -9.15
CA LYS A 139 4.33 3.98 -9.14
C LYS A 139 5.37 3.94 -8.00
N TYR A 140 5.92 5.08 -7.61
CA TYR A 140 6.96 5.16 -6.57
C TYR A 140 6.43 5.60 -5.20
N ALA A 141 5.20 6.10 -5.12
CA ALA A 141 4.55 6.50 -3.88
C ALA A 141 3.78 5.33 -3.26
N TYR A 142 4.46 4.46 -2.50
CA TYR A 142 3.84 3.28 -1.88
C TYR A 142 2.53 3.56 -1.11
N PRO A 143 2.43 4.62 -0.27
CA PRO A 143 1.18 4.92 0.42
C PRO A 143 0.01 5.25 -0.52
N ALA A 144 0.29 5.75 -1.73
CA ALA A 144 -0.72 6.04 -2.75
C ALA A 144 -1.19 4.80 -3.51
N THR A 145 -0.39 3.74 -3.52
CA THR A 145 -0.69 2.48 -4.22
C THR A 145 -1.13 1.36 -3.30
N PHE A 146 -1.07 1.57 -1.98
CA PHE A 146 -1.48 0.57 -1.01
C PHE A 146 -2.96 0.22 -1.21
N GLU A 147 -3.21 -1.06 -1.46
CA GLU A 147 -4.57 -1.59 -1.58
C GLU A 147 -4.88 -2.43 -0.34
N GLU A 148 -6.13 -2.35 0.13
CA GLU A 148 -6.55 -3.05 1.35
C GLU A 148 -6.22 -4.55 1.27
N GLY A 149 -5.69 -5.08 2.38
CA GLY A 149 -5.21 -6.46 2.42
C GLY A 149 -3.85 -6.67 1.76
N GLY A 150 -3.16 -5.61 1.35
CA GLY A 150 -1.83 -5.71 0.72
C GLY A 150 -1.89 -6.38 -0.65
N ARG A 151 -2.99 -6.20 -1.37
CA ARG A 151 -3.21 -6.79 -2.70
C ARG A 151 -2.38 -6.14 -3.80
N ASP A 152 -1.84 -4.97 -3.54
CA ASP A 152 -1.00 -4.24 -4.48
C ASP A 152 0.31 -4.99 -4.77
N ALA A 153 0.84 -4.80 -5.98
CA ALA A 153 2.03 -5.51 -6.43
C ALA A 153 3.24 -5.27 -5.51
N THR A 154 3.38 -4.07 -4.95
CA THR A 154 4.50 -3.75 -4.05
C THR A 154 4.37 -4.50 -2.72
N SER A 155 3.19 -4.49 -2.10
CA SER A 155 2.90 -5.27 -0.89
C SER A 155 3.10 -6.76 -1.12
N GLN A 156 2.66 -7.30 -2.26
CA GLN A 156 2.89 -8.70 -2.62
C GLN A 156 4.39 -9.03 -2.76
N CYS A 157 5.19 -8.13 -3.34
CA CYS A 157 6.65 -8.28 -3.36
C CYS A 157 7.26 -8.27 -1.94
N LEU A 158 6.80 -7.37 -1.07
CA LEU A 158 7.26 -7.31 0.32
C LEU A 158 6.90 -8.58 1.11
N LEU A 159 5.70 -9.12 0.91
CA LEU A 159 5.28 -10.40 1.48
C LEU A 159 6.11 -11.57 0.93
N GLY A 160 6.51 -11.50 -0.34
CA GLY A 160 7.46 -12.44 -0.94
C GLY A 160 8.81 -12.49 -0.19
N LEU A 161 9.32 -11.34 0.29
CA LEU A 161 10.59 -11.27 1.02
C LEU A 161 10.55 -12.00 2.38
N VAL A 162 9.36 -12.20 2.95
CA VAL A 162 9.17 -12.91 4.22
C VAL A 162 8.60 -14.32 4.03
N GLY A 163 8.57 -14.82 2.79
CA GLY A 163 8.09 -16.17 2.47
C GLY A 163 6.57 -16.32 2.38
N LEU A 164 5.82 -15.21 2.41
CA LEU A 164 4.35 -15.20 2.34
C LEU A 164 3.81 -14.86 0.93
N GLY A 165 4.69 -14.75 -0.07
CA GLY A 165 4.33 -14.47 -1.47
C GLY A 165 4.05 -15.70 -2.33
N ILE A 166 4.11 -16.92 -1.76
CA ILE A 166 3.82 -18.15 -2.50
C ILE A 166 2.30 -18.35 -2.56
N PRO A 167 1.71 -18.55 -3.76
CA PRO A 167 0.29 -18.85 -3.89
C PRO A 167 -0.12 -20.03 -3.00
N GLY A 168 -1.18 -19.87 -2.21
CA GLY A 168 -1.67 -20.88 -1.25
C GLY A 168 -1.10 -20.76 0.17
N THR A 169 0.02 -20.08 0.39
CA THR A 169 0.53 -19.85 1.76
C THR A 169 -0.41 -18.96 2.58
N ALA A 170 -1.03 -17.98 1.94
CA ALA A 170 -2.01 -17.10 2.59
C ALA A 170 -3.23 -17.86 3.15
N GLU A 171 -3.64 -18.97 2.52
CA GLU A 171 -4.79 -19.78 2.94
C GLU A 171 -4.50 -20.63 4.19
N GLN A 172 -3.22 -20.90 4.45
CA GLN A 172 -2.77 -21.63 5.64
C GLN A 172 -2.69 -20.72 6.88
N VAL A 173 -2.72 -19.40 6.68
CA VAL A 173 -2.68 -18.43 7.76
C VAL A 173 -4.11 -18.03 8.14
N ALA A 174 -4.47 -18.22 9.40
CA ALA A 174 -5.80 -17.88 9.92
C ALA A 174 -6.07 -16.36 10.07
N THR A 175 -5.14 -15.50 9.61
CA THR A 175 -5.22 -14.05 9.74
C THR A 175 -4.88 -13.37 8.41
N PRO A 176 -5.43 -12.16 8.14
CA PRO A 176 -5.07 -11.40 6.94
C PRO A 176 -3.56 -11.20 6.84
N VAL A 177 -2.99 -11.59 5.69
CA VAL A 177 -1.54 -11.56 5.47
C VAL A 177 -0.98 -10.14 5.52
N SER A 178 -1.80 -9.12 5.25
CA SER A 178 -1.43 -7.70 5.38
C SER A 178 -0.89 -7.32 6.75
N ARG A 179 -1.31 -8.00 7.83
CA ARG A 179 -0.81 -7.72 9.19
C ARG A 179 0.70 -7.99 9.29
N PHE A 180 1.19 -8.97 8.54
CA PHE A 180 2.61 -9.30 8.49
C PHE A 180 3.46 -8.21 7.83
N LEU A 181 2.87 -7.25 7.11
CA LEU A 181 3.59 -6.07 6.62
C LEU A 181 4.17 -5.23 7.77
N ALA A 182 3.49 -5.18 8.92
CA ALA A 182 4.01 -4.51 10.11
C ALA A 182 5.20 -5.25 10.75
N LEU A 183 5.30 -6.57 10.53
CA LEU A 183 6.36 -7.43 11.08
C LEU A 183 7.48 -7.73 10.08
N LEU A 184 7.54 -7.05 8.93
CA LEU A 184 8.57 -7.29 7.90
C LEU A 184 9.99 -7.24 8.47
N GLY A 185 10.27 -6.26 9.34
CA GLY A 185 11.58 -6.09 9.97
C GLY A 185 11.98 -7.29 10.83
N ALA A 186 11.06 -7.76 11.67
CA ALA A 186 11.28 -8.92 12.55
C ALA A 186 11.34 -10.24 11.75
N MET A 187 10.51 -10.38 10.71
CA MET A 187 10.39 -11.63 9.98
C MET A 187 11.49 -11.86 8.95
N ARG A 188 12.11 -10.79 8.45
CA ARG A 188 13.24 -10.86 7.50
C ARG A 188 14.47 -11.54 8.13
N LEU A 189 14.60 -11.50 9.45
CA LEU A 189 15.72 -12.11 10.15
C LEU A 189 15.57 -13.64 10.13
N PRO A 190 16.67 -14.38 9.89
CA PRO A 190 16.63 -15.85 9.88
C PRO A 190 16.37 -16.42 11.28
N THR A 191 16.75 -15.69 12.32
CA THR A 191 16.54 -16.06 13.72
C THR A 191 15.21 -15.53 14.22
N ARG A 192 14.39 -16.42 14.78
CA ARG A 192 13.19 -16.06 15.53
C ARG A 192 13.61 -15.80 16.98
N ASN A 193 13.64 -14.54 17.37
CA ASN A 193 14.05 -14.11 18.72
C ASN A 193 12.83 -13.73 19.58
N ALA A 194 13.08 -13.56 20.88
CA ALA A 194 12.08 -13.12 21.84
C ALA A 194 11.40 -11.80 21.42
N GLU A 195 12.17 -10.83 20.87
CA GLU A 195 11.59 -9.56 20.42
C GLU A 195 10.60 -9.72 19.26
N GLY A 196 10.86 -10.62 18.31
CA GLY A 196 9.95 -10.90 17.20
C GLY A 196 8.63 -11.50 17.68
N ILE A 197 8.70 -12.38 18.68
CA ILE A 197 7.52 -12.97 19.31
C ILE A 197 6.72 -11.89 20.07
N ARG A 198 7.39 -11.02 20.84
CA ARG A 198 6.74 -9.88 21.52
C ARG A 198 6.07 -8.94 20.53
N ALA A 199 6.74 -8.59 19.45
CA ALA A 199 6.18 -7.74 18.40
C ALA A 199 4.93 -8.37 17.77
N LEU A 200 4.90 -9.69 17.59
CA LEU A 200 3.72 -10.41 17.10
C LEU A 200 2.55 -10.34 18.09
N VAL A 201 2.80 -10.52 19.39
CA VAL A 201 1.76 -10.40 20.41
C VAL A 201 1.21 -8.98 20.46
N SER A 202 2.08 -7.96 20.52
CA SER A 202 1.65 -6.55 20.54
C SER A 202 0.91 -6.12 19.27
N LEU A 203 1.15 -6.76 18.12
CA LEU A 203 0.38 -6.52 16.91
C LEU A 203 -1.04 -7.11 16.98
N LEU A 204 -1.21 -8.24 17.67
CA LEU A 204 -2.49 -8.93 17.78
C LEU A 204 -3.35 -8.39 18.93
N ALA A 205 -2.71 -8.03 20.04
CA ALA A 205 -3.29 -7.56 21.29
C ALA A 205 -2.38 -6.46 21.87
N PRO A 206 -2.64 -5.18 21.55
CA PRO A 206 -1.79 -4.06 21.94
C PRO A 206 -1.57 -3.93 23.45
N ASP A 207 -2.56 -4.31 24.26
CA ASP A 207 -2.52 -4.17 25.72
C ASP A 207 -2.03 -5.46 26.43
N THR A 208 -1.66 -6.47 25.66
CA THR A 208 -1.07 -7.73 26.15
C THR A 208 0.46 -7.69 26.07
N ARG A 209 1.12 -7.93 27.20
CA ARG A 209 2.57 -8.09 27.30
C ARG A 209 2.96 -9.58 27.25
N ALA A 210 3.91 -9.92 26.38
CA ALA A 210 4.51 -11.25 26.33
C ALA A 210 5.86 -11.31 27.06
N LEU A 211 5.93 -12.14 28.10
CA LEU A 211 7.15 -12.51 28.80
C LEU A 211 7.65 -13.86 28.26
N ILE A 212 8.91 -13.91 27.86
CA ILE A 212 9.51 -15.09 27.24
C ILE A 212 10.62 -15.58 28.15
N THR A 213 10.48 -16.81 28.62
CA THR A 213 11.46 -17.50 29.46
C THR A 213 12.09 -18.62 28.64
N GLU A 214 13.39 -18.51 28.40
CA GLU A 214 14.20 -19.49 27.69
C GLU A 214 15.41 -19.86 28.56
N PRO A 215 15.69 -21.15 28.79
CA PRO A 215 14.97 -22.35 28.30
C PRO A 215 13.76 -22.78 29.16
N ASP A 216 12.83 -23.57 28.59
CA ASP A 216 11.77 -24.32 29.31
C ASP A 216 12.11 -25.83 29.33
N PRO A 217 12.74 -26.36 30.41
CA PRO A 217 13.24 -27.73 30.42
C PRO A 217 12.12 -28.78 30.47
N VAL A 218 12.19 -29.79 29.59
CA VAL A 218 11.24 -30.90 29.52
C VAL A 218 11.92 -32.25 29.62
N LYS A 219 11.20 -33.24 30.17
CA LYS A 219 11.65 -34.62 30.21
C LYS A 219 11.31 -35.32 28.89
N VAL A 220 12.33 -35.76 28.17
CA VAL A 220 12.20 -36.52 26.92
C VAL A 220 12.51 -37.99 27.17
N HIS A 221 11.79 -38.90 26.51
CA HIS A 221 12.05 -40.33 26.61
C HIS A 221 13.33 -40.70 25.87
N ILE A 222 14.10 -41.63 26.44
CA ILE A 222 15.34 -42.11 25.81
C ILE A 222 15.14 -43.55 25.37
N ASP A 223 15.10 -43.74 24.05
CA ASP A 223 14.94 -45.06 23.43
C ASP A 223 16.20 -45.91 23.61
N ASN A 224 17.37 -45.32 23.32
CA ASN A 224 18.66 -46.00 23.42
C ASN A 224 19.35 -45.72 24.75
N ARG A 225 19.24 -46.68 25.67
CA ARG A 225 19.76 -46.55 27.03
C ARG A 225 21.22 -46.96 27.13
N SER A 226 21.96 -46.18 27.92
CA SER A 226 23.30 -46.53 28.33
C SER A 226 23.24 -47.63 29.40
N GLY A 227 23.80 -48.81 29.12
CA GLY A 227 23.95 -49.92 30.08
C GLY A 227 25.39 -50.43 30.17
N LEU A 228 25.80 -50.89 31.35
CA LEU A 228 27.10 -51.51 31.57
C LEU A 228 27.05 -52.97 31.12
N GLY A 229 27.63 -53.29 29.96
CA GLY A 229 27.68 -54.65 29.44
C GLY A 229 28.87 -54.88 28.51
N ALA A 230 29.39 -56.11 28.46
CA ALA A 230 30.58 -56.46 27.67
C ALA A 230 30.40 -56.20 26.16
N GLY A 231 29.16 -56.26 25.66
CA GLY A 231 28.82 -56.00 24.25
C GLY A 231 28.44 -54.56 23.91
N ASN A 232 28.33 -53.64 24.89
CA ASN A 232 27.93 -52.25 24.65
C ASN A 232 28.83 -51.29 25.45
N ARG A 233 30.01 -50.96 24.89
CA ARG A 233 30.97 -50.04 25.51
C ARG A 233 30.53 -48.59 25.33
N ILE A 234 30.14 -47.94 26.42
CA ILE A 234 29.76 -46.52 26.41
C ILE A 234 30.99 -45.65 26.66
N ARG A 235 31.14 -44.57 25.88
CA ARG A 235 32.17 -43.56 26.10
C ARG A 235 31.57 -42.39 26.88
N LEU A 236 32.17 -42.02 28.02
CA LEU A 236 31.72 -40.88 28.82
C LEU A 236 31.80 -39.54 28.06
N SER A 237 32.66 -39.45 27.03
CA SER A 237 32.73 -38.29 26.14
C SER A 237 31.47 -38.05 25.31
N GLN A 238 30.56 -39.03 25.22
CA GLN A 238 29.32 -38.95 24.44
C GLN A 238 28.11 -38.48 25.26
N ARG A 239 28.32 -37.94 26.48
CA ARG A 239 27.24 -37.48 27.37
C ARG A 239 26.15 -38.55 27.58
N ALA A 240 26.60 -39.75 27.94
CA ALA A 240 25.75 -40.91 28.16
C ALA A 240 24.64 -40.62 29.17
N THR A 241 23.39 -40.83 28.77
CA THR A 241 22.22 -40.58 29.59
C THR A 241 21.82 -41.84 30.36
N LEU A 242 21.58 -41.67 31.66
CA LEU A 242 21.12 -42.74 32.55
C LEU A 242 19.60 -42.63 32.73
N GLY A 243 18.89 -43.76 32.69
CA GLY A 243 17.46 -43.83 32.99
C GLY A 243 16.55 -43.78 31.76
N LYS A 244 15.23 -43.77 32.02
CA LYS A 244 14.19 -43.79 30.96
C LYS A 244 13.93 -42.41 30.36
N THR A 245 14.45 -41.34 30.97
CA THR A 245 14.17 -39.95 30.58
C THR A 245 15.39 -39.06 30.77
N ALA A 246 15.59 -38.08 29.89
CA ALA A 246 16.58 -37.01 30.04
C ALA A 246 15.90 -35.64 30.04
N GLY A 247 16.56 -34.65 30.66
CA GLY A 247 16.15 -33.25 30.55
C GLY A 247 16.65 -32.64 29.24
N GLU A 248 15.75 -32.10 28.44
CA GLU A 248 16.03 -31.29 27.27
C GLU A 248 15.61 -29.85 27.55
N ALA A 249 16.49 -28.89 27.28
CA ALA A 249 16.24 -27.45 27.50
C ALA A 249 16.27 -26.63 26.20
N CYS A 250 16.48 -27.26 25.03
CA CYS A 250 16.72 -26.52 23.78
C CYS A 250 15.50 -26.46 22.85
N SER A 251 14.47 -27.27 23.09
CA SER A 251 13.33 -27.44 22.17
C SER A 251 12.12 -26.55 22.48
N ARG A 252 12.08 -25.96 23.67
CA ARG A 252 10.90 -25.25 24.19
C ARG A 252 11.26 -23.92 24.83
N LEU A 253 10.34 -22.99 24.66
CA LEU A 253 10.28 -21.71 25.34
C LEU A 253 8.94 -21.61 26.07
N LEU A 254 8.94 -20.91 27.21
CA LEU A 254 7.71 -20.59 27.93
C LEU A 254 7.32 -19.15 27.63
N MET A 255 6.12 -18.97 27.07
CA MET A 255 5.51 -17.66 26.84
C MET A 255 4.43 -17.42 27.89
N THR A 256 4.58 -16.37 28.69
CA THR A 256 3.55 -15.90 29.62
C THR A 256 2.94 -14.61 29.07
N LEU A 257 1.62 -14.56 28.98
CA LEU A 257 0.87 -13.41 28.51
C LEU A 257 0.23 -12.71 29.71
N GLU A 258 0.47 -11.42 29.85
CA GLU A 258 -0.11 -10.57 30.89
C GLU A 258 -0.90 -9.46 30.21
N THR A 259 -2.19 -9.32 30.50
CA THR A 259 -3.03 -8.23 29.97
C THR A 259 -3.79 -7.56 31.11
N ALA A 260 -3.98 -6.24 30.98
CA ALA A 260 -4.82 -5.46 31.89
C ALA A 260 -6.23 -5.26 31.33
N ASP A 261 -6.46 -5.57 30.05
CA ASP A 261 -7.74 -5.43 29.38
C ASP A 261 -8.56 -6.72 29.53
N PRO A 262 -9.77 -6.68 30.15
CA PRO A 262 -10.63 -7.84 30.27
C PRO A 262 -11.09 -8.40 28.91
N ASP A 263 -11.25 -7.57 27.88
CA ASP A 263 -11.74 -8.02 26.57
C ASP A 263 -10.65 -8.82 25.84
N GLU A 264 -9.39 -8.37 25.90
CA GLU A 264 -8.25 -9.17 25.42
C GLU A 264 -8.08 -10.46 26.23
N ALA A 265 -8.25 -10.40 27.56
CA ALA A 265 -8.15 -11.57 28.43
C ALA A 265 -9.15 -12.67 28.04
N GLU A 266 -10.41 -12.29 27.74
CA GLU A 266 -11.42 -13.22 27.24
C GLU A 266 -11.04 -13.79 25.86
N GLY A 267 -10.44 -12.96 25.00
CA GLY A 267 -9.93 -13.37 23.68
C GLY A 267 -8.80 -14.41 23.73
N TRP A 268 -8.02 -14.44 24.80
CA TRP A 268 -6.95 -15.43 25.02
C TRP A 268 -7.44 -16.76 25.57
N LEU A 269 -8.63 -16.79 26.20
CA LEU A 269 -9.19 -18.03 26.70
C LEU A 269 -9.52 -18.97 25.52
N PRO A 270 -9.34 -20.30 25.72
CA PRO A 270 -9.68 -21.27 24.70
C PRO A 270 -11.20 -21.29 24.48
N THR A 271 -11.67 -20.48 23.54
CA THR A 271 -13.03 -20.56 22.99
C THR A 271 -13.13 -21.74 22.03
N ASP A 272 -14.36 -22.19 21.74
CA ASP A 272 -14.65 -23.34 20.86
C ASP A 272 -14.13 -23.17 19.41
N ASN A 273 -13.58 -21.99 19.08
CA ASN A 273 -12.99 -21.65 17.80
C ASN A 273 -11.45 -21.56 17.88
N ARG A 274 -10.81 -22.74 17.86
CA ARG A 274 -9.37 -23.03 18.06
C ARG A 274 -8.33 -22.37 17.10
N SER A 275 -8.55 -21.20 16.51
CA SER A 275 -7.83 -20.86 15.27
C SER A 275 -7.09 -19.53 15.18
N ARG A 276 -6.99 -18.68 16.21
CA ARG A 276 -6.30 -17.39 16.00
C ARG A 276 -4.77 -17.41 16.12
N ILE A 277 -4.16 -18.26 16.96
CA ILE A 277 -2.71 -18.17 17.24
C ILE A 277 -1.99 -19.55 17.28
N TYR A 278 -2.71 -20.67 17.41
CA TYR A 278 -2.10 -21.98 17.70
C TYR A 278 -1.63 -22.80 16.49
N ARG A 279 -1.61 -22.26 15.26
CA ARG A 279 -1.11 -22.97 14.06
C ARG A 279 0.09 -22.26 13.41
N LEU A 280 1.12 -22.00 14.22
CA LEU A 280 2.48 -21.80 13.70
C LEU A 280 3.32 -23.00 14.16
N SER A 281 3.04 -24.16 13.56
CA SER A 281 3.83 -25.40 13.71
C SER A 281 3.93 -26.08 12.35
#